data_AF-A0A1A8P636-F1
#
_entry.id   AF-A0A1A8P636-F1
#
_cell.length_a   1.000
_cell.length_b   1.000
_cell.length_c   1.000
_cell.angle_alpha   90.00
_cell.angle_beta   90.00
_cell.angle_gamma   90.00
#
_symmetry.space_group_name_H-M   'P 1'
#
loop_
_entity.id
_entity.type
_entity.pdbx_description
1 polymer ?
#
loop_
_entity_poly.entity_id
_entity_poly.type
_entity_poly.pdbx_seq_one_letter_code
_entity_poly.pdbx_strand_id
1 'polypeptide(L)'
;MAFTCTVEIKDSALDGWEVIGSGGFGQIYKARHRQWCCDVAIKLLHYDDGNSSALLREINMMCTGSSPFVIHVHGVFKGRSPSSGSSTQLGLVMEFMERGSLASLQQTLGEPPPLPLVFRLVHQVALGINYLHSLKPAVLHLDLKPN
;
A
#
# COMPACT_ATOMS: atom_id res chain seq x y z
N MET A 1 -22.23 2.83 -3.60
CA MET A 1 -21.29 1.69 -3.60
C MET A 1 -20.54 1.72 -2.30
N ALA A 2 -20.64 0.68 -1.48
CA ALA A 2 -19.95 0.60 -0.20
C ALA A 2 -18.60 -0.09 -0.40
N PHE A 3 -17.52 0.57 -0.02
CA PHE A 3 -16.20 -0.04 0.13
C PHE A 3 -16.21 -0.93 1.37
N THR A 4 -15.46 -2.04 1.38
CA THR A 4 -15.15 -2.77 2.62
C THR A 4 -14.21 -1.97 3.53
N CYS A 5 -13.35 -1.13 2.95
CA CYS A 5 -12.68 -0.05 3.67
C CYS A 5 -13.69 1.05 4.02
N THR A 6 -13.98 1.22 5.30
CA THR A 6 -15.02 2.16 5.77
C THR A 6 -14.59 3.62 5.80
N VAL A 7 -13.32 3.94 5.53
CA VAL A 7 -12.75 5.28 5.73
C VAL A 7 -12.34 5.91 4.40
N GLU A 8 -13.01 7.01 4.04
CA GLU A 8 -12.58 7.92 2.96
C GLU A 8 -11.66 9.00 3.56
N ILE A 9 -10.48 9.19 2.96
CA ILE A 9 -9.46 10.15 3.41
C ILE A 9 -9.27 11.17 2.29
N LYS A 10 -9.40 12.46 2.65
CA LYS A 10 -9.29 13.58 1.73
C LYS A 10 -7.93 14.26 1.82
N ASP A 11 -7.57 15.03 0.80
CA ASP A 11 -6.33 15.81 0.78
C ASP A 11 -6.20 16.79 1.96
N SER A 12 -7.32 17.33 2.45
CA SER A 12 -7.32 18.22 3.62
C SER A 12 -6.84 17.56 4.92
N ALA A 13 -6.80 16.22 4.99
CA ALA A 13 -6.33 15.46 6.14
C ALA A 13 -4.81 15.16 6.09
N LEU A 14 -4.14 15.51 4.99
CA LEU A 14 -2.80 15.04 4.65
C LEU A 14 -1.85 16.20 4.34
N ASP A 15 -0.69 16.20 4.97
CA ASP A 15 0.37 17.20 4.78
C ASP A 15 1.70 16.56 4.38
N GLY A 16 2.64 17.41 3.91
CA GLY A 16 4.03 17.00 3.72
C GLY A 16 4.19 15.90 2.67
N TRP A 17 3.51 16.05 1.54
CA TRP A 17 3.54 15.07 0.46
C TRP A 17 4.92 14.95 -0.16
N GLU A 18 5.46 13.74 -0.20
CA GLU A 18 6.75 13.41 -0.79
C GLU A 18 6.59 12.20 -1.72
N VAL A 19 7.10 12.28 -2.95
CA VAL A 19 7.11 11.13 -3.86
C VAL A 19 8.18 10.15 -3.39
N ILE A 20 7.77 8.92 -3.07
CA ILE A 20 8.69 7.86 -2.58
C ILE A 20 8.80 6.67 -3.54
N GLY A 21 7.95 6.60 -4.57
CA GLY A 21 8.03 5.56 -5.58
C GLY A 21 7.11 5.83 -6.77
N SER A 22 7.44 5.26 -7.93
CA SER A 22 6.63 5.33 -9.13
C SER A 22 6.79 4.04 -9.95
N GLY A 23 5.75 3.66 -10.69
CA GLY A 23 5.79 2.47 -11.55
C GLY A 23 4.51 2.25 -12.35
N GLY A 24 4.39 1.06 -12.94
CA GLY A 24 3.23 0.68 -13.78
C GLY A 24 1.89 0.72 -13.06
N PHE A 25 1.88 0.66 -11.72
CA PHE A 25 0.67 0.68 -10.90
C PHE A 25 0.35 2.06 -10.29
N GLY A 26 1.07 3.11 -10.68
CA GLY A 26 0.83 4.47 -10.21
C GLY A 26 2.01 5.08 -9.46
N GLN A 27 1.70 6.13 -8.69
CA GLN A 27 2.69 6.88 -7.92
C GLN A 27 2.43 6.72 -6.42
N ILE A 28 3.48 6.51 -5.65
CA ILE A 28 3.44 6.32 -4.21
C ILE A 28 3.97 7.58 -3.54
N TYR A 29 3.17 8.12 -2.63
CA TYR A 29 3.53 9.27 -1.82
C TYR A 29 3.66 8.87 -0.35
N LYS A 30 4.61 9.47 0.34
CA LYS A 30 4.57 9.62 1.80
C LYS A 30 3.80 10.89 2.13
N ALA A 31 2.95 10.85 3.16
CA ALA A 31 2.32 12.02 3.73
C ALA A 31 2.11 11.85 5.24
N ARG A 32 1.90 12.95 5.96
CA ARG A 32 1.52 12.97 7.38
C ARG A 32 0.01 13.10 7.50
N HIS A 33 -0.66 12.16 8.16
CA HIS A 33 -2.07 12.31 8.49
C HIS A 33 -2.22 13.24 9.71
N ARG A 34 -2.93 14.36 9.54
CA ARG A 34 -3.05 15.43 10.55
C ARG A 34 -3.63 14.96 11.87
N GLN A 35 -4.75 14.23 11.82
CA GLN A 35 -5.47 13.80 13.03
C GLN A 35 -4.82 12.59 13.72
N TRP A 36 -4.32 11.63 12.94
CA TRP A 36 -3.66 10.43 13.48
C TRP A 36 -2.23 10.69 13.92
N CYS A 37 -1.65 11.82 13.51
CA CYS A 37 -0.28 12.19 13.83
C CYS A 37 0.71 11.06 13.49
N CYS A 38 0.56 10.44 12.31
CA CYS A 38 1.43 9.39 11.81
C CYS A 38 1.71 9.56 10.32
N ASP A 39 2.80 8.95 9.86
CA ASP A 39 3.15 8.91 8.44
C ASP A 39 2.36 7.78 7.77
N VAL A 40 1.87 8.04 6.55
CA VAL A 40 1.12 7.09 5.73
C VAL A 40 1.72 7.02 4.33
N ALA A 41 1.56 5.86 3.69
CA ALA A 41 1.86 5.67 2.28
C ALA A 41 0.56 5.80 1.46
N ILE A 42 0.59 6.56 0.38
CA ILE A 42 -0.55 6.79 -0.50
C ILE A 42 -0.19 6.27 -1.89
N LYS A 43 -0.78 5.13 -2.28
CA LYS A 43 -0.68 4.62 -3.65
C LYS A 43 -1.79 5.27 -4.46
N LEU A 44 -1.45 6.29 -5.25
CA LEU A 44 -2.36 6.88 -6.22
C LEU A 44 -2.44 5.97 -7.42
N LEU A 45 -3.68 5.63 -7.79
CA LEU A 45 -3.94 4.71 -8.88
C LEU A 45 -3.98 5.52 -10.18
N HIS A 46 -3.46 4.94 -11.27
CA HIS A 46 -3.53 5.59 -12.59
C HIS A 46 -4.99 5.89 -12.94
N TYR A 47 -5.20 7.03 -13.60
CA TYR A 47 -6.53 7.56 -13.91
C TYR A 47 -7.38 6.48 -14.57
N ASP A 48 -8.51 6.16 -13.94
CA ASP A 48 -9.48 5.23 -14.50
C ASP A 48 -10.25 5.92 -15.63
N ASP A 49 -10.12 5.35 -16.82
CA ASP A 49 -10.74 5.69 -18.09
C ASP A 49 -12.26 5.40 -18.14
N GLY A 50 -12.90 5.34 -16.96
CA GLY A 50 -14.33 5.16 -16.78
C GLY A 50 -14.74 3.76 -16.31
N ASN A 51 -13.80 2.87 -15.97
CA ASN A 51 -14.07 1.53 -15.47
C ASN A 51 -13.76 1.36 -13.97
N SER A 52 -14.47 2.16 -13.17
CA SER A 52 -14.37 2.19 -11.71
C SER A 52 -14.49 0.81 -11.06
N SER A 53 -15.09 -0.16 -11.74
CA SER A 53 -15.24 -1.54 -11.26
C SER A 53 -13.92 -2.29 -11.00
N ALA A 54 -12.90 -2.13 -11.86
CA ALA A 54 -11.63 -2.83 -11.71
C ALA A 54 -10.81 -2.26 -10.54
N LEU A 55 -10.81 -0.93 -10.44
CA LEU A 55 -10.20 -0.17 -9.37
C LEU A 55 -10.83 -0.51 -8.01
N LEU A 56 -12.16 -0.49 -7.97
CA LEU A 56 -12.94 -0.86 -6.78
C LEU A 56 -12.68 -2.30 -6.36
N ARG A 57 -12.49 -3.21 -7.32
CA ARG A 57 -12.13 -4.61 -7.03
C ARG A 57 -10.73 -4.70 -6.42
N GLU A 58 -9.74 -3.98 -6.95
CA GLU A 58 -8.38 -3.93 -6.40
C GLU A 58 -8.39 -3.41 -4.96
N ILE A 59 -9.08 -2.29 -4.73
CA ILE A 59 -9.27 -1.69 -3.40
C ILE A 59 -9.93 -2.69 -2.45
N ASN A 60 -11.02 -3.34 -2.88
CA ASN A 60 -11.75 -4.28 -2.04
C ASN A 60 -10.89 -5.50 -1.65
N MET A 61 -10.09 -6.02 -2.57
CA MET A 61 -9.15 -7.11 -2.28
C MET A 61 -8.09 -6.69 -1.25
N MET A 62 -7.53 -5.48 -1.39
CA MET A 62 -6.52 -4.98 -0.44
C MET A 62 -7.09 -4.60 0.94
N CYS A 63 -8.38 -4.30 1.02
CA CYS A 63 -9.08 -4.05 2.29
C CYS A 63 -9.55 -5.35 2.99
N THR A 64 -9.25 -6.54 2.44
CA THR A 64 -9.80 -7.80 2.98
C THR A 64 -9.00 -8.32 4.18
N GLY A 65 -9.58 -8.09 5.36
CA GLY A 65 -9.12 -8.61 6.65
C GLY A 65 -7.84 -7.93 7.17
N SER A 66 -7.31 -8.42 8.29
CA SER A 66 -6.17 -7.83 8.98
C SER A 66 -5.19 -8.92 9.42
N SER A 67 -3.92 -8.73 9.07
CA SER A 67 -2.80 -9.59 9.49
C SER A 67 -1.58 -8.70 9.75
N PRO A 68 -0.78 -8.97 10.79
CA PRO A 68 0.45 -8.24 11.05
C PRO A 68 1.55 -8.51 10.00
N PHE A 69 1.33 -9.46 9.08
CA PHE A 69 2.28 -9.83 8.03
C PHE A 69 1.82 -9.41 6.62
N VAL A 70 0.74 -8.63 6.53
CA VAL A 70 0.24 -8.03 5.29
C VAL A 70 0.00 -6.55 5.56
N ILE A 71 0.44 -5.69 4.63
CA ILE A 71 0.34 -4.24 4.80
C ILE A 71 -1.10 -3.83 5.11
N HIS A 72 -1.25 -3.01 6.15
CA HIS A 72 -2.56 -2.52 6.57
C HIS A 72 -3.01 -1.35 5.70
N VAL A 73 -4.21 -1.48 5.13
CA VAL A 73 -4.90 -0.40 4.43
C VAL A 73 -5.79 0.35 5.41
N HIS A 74 -5.47 1.62 5.63
CA HIS A 74 -6.26 2.51 6.49
C HIS A 74 -7.56 2.98 5.83
N GLY A 75 -7.56 3.12 4.50
CA GLY A 75 -8.73 3.58 3.78
C GLY A 75 -8.46 3.96 2.33
N VAL A 76 -9.45 4.59 1.71
CA VAL A 76 -9.40 5.05 0.33
C VAL A 76 -9.11 6.54 0.32
N PHE A 77 -8.08 6.95 -0.42
CA PHE A 77 -7.83 8.35 -0.72
C PHE A 77 -8.78 8.80 -1.84
N LYS A 78 -9.46 9.93 -1.62
CA LYS A 78 -10.25 10.61 -2.66
C LYS A 78 -10.08 12.11 -2.51
N GLY A 79 -9.27 12.70 -3.38
CA GLY A 79 -8.92 14.11 -3.27
C GLY A 79 -8.02 14.58 -4.39
N ARG A 80 -7.48 15.78 -4.24
CA ARG A 80 -6.47 16.31 -5.16
C ARG A 80 -5.09 15.88 -4.70
N SER A 81 -4.23 15.47 -5.62
CA SER A 81 -2.84 15.18 -5.30
C SER A 81 -1.93 16.29 -5.82
N PRO A 82 -0.66 16.35 -5.36
CA PRO A 82 0.31 17.30 -5.90
C PRO A 82 0.51 17.20 -7.42
N SER A 83 0.24 16.03 -8.02
CA SER A 83 0.42 15.77 -9.45
C SER A 83 -0.87 15.91 -10.29
N SER A 84 -2.05 16.01 -9.66
CA SER A 84 -3.34 15.94 -10.37
C SER A 84 -3.93 17.27 -10.84
N GLY A 85 -3.27 18.40 -10.52
CA GLY A 85 -3.81 19.73 -10.78
C GLY A 85 -5.21 19.90 -10.16
N SER A 86 -6.22 20.15 -10.99
CA SER A 86 -7.62 20.34 -10.55
C SER A 86 -8.45 19.05 -10.51
N SER A 87 -7.89 17.91 -10.96
CA SER A 87 -8.63 16.65 -11.04
C SER A 87 -8.63 15.89 -9.72
N THR A 88 -9.74 15.21 -9.40
CA THR A 88 -9.83 14.31 -8.25
C THR A 88 -9.21 12.97 -8.60
N GLN A 89 -8.33 12.46 -7.75
CA GLN A 89 -7.71 11.14 -7.88
C GLN A 89 -8.19 10.20 -6.78
N LEU A 90 -8.12 8.91 -7.09
CA LEU A 90 -8.37 7.82 -6.17
C LEU A 90 -7.06 7.13 -5.82
N GLY A 91 -6.95 6.66 -4.60
CA GLY A 91 -5.80 5.92 -4.14
C GLY A 91 -6.08 5.14 -2.87
N LEU A 92 -5.05 4.50 -2.35
CA LEU A 92 -5.09 3.75 -1.11
C LEU A 92 -4.18 4.40 -0.10
N VAL A 93 -4.69 4.63 1.10
CA VAL A 93 -3.90 5.06 2.24
C VAL A 93 -3.54 3.83 3.07
N MET A 94 -2.26 3.61 3.26
CA MET A 94 -1.68 2.43 3.90
C MET A 94 -0.71 2.87 4.99
N GLU A 95 -0.35 1.94 5.88
CA GLU A 95 0.75 2.18 6.80
C GLU A 95 2.05 2.52 6.04
N PHE A 96 2.87 3.40 6.62
CA PHE A 96 4.16 3.76 6.03
C PHE A 96 5.27 2.83 6.53
N MET A 97 5.92 2.12 5.61
CA MET A 97 7.03 1.22 5.91
C MET A 97 8.36 1.99 5.89
N GLU A 98 8.76 2.55 7.05
CA GLU A 98 9.91 3.45 7.18
C GLU A 98 11.25 2.88 6.70
N ARG A 99 11.40 1.55 6.67
CA ARG A 99 12.63 0.85 6.25
C ARG A 99 12.62 0.44 4.78
N GLY A 100 11.62 0.86 4.01
CA GLY A 100 11.51 0.56 2.59
C GLY A 100 11.27 -0.93 2.31
N SER A 101 11.57 -1.33 1.07
CA SER A 101 11.40 -2.70 0.58
C SER A 101 12.60 -3.59 0.90
N LEU A 102 12.44 -4.91 0.76
CA LEU A 102 13.56 -5.85 0.94
C LEU A 102 14.65 -5.65 -0.12
N ALA A 103 14.29 -5.19 -1.32
CA ALA A 103 15.24 -4.80 -2.36
C ALA A 103 16.10 -3.60 -1.90
N SER A 104 15.49 -2.59 -1.26
CA SER A 104 16.24 -1.44 -0.70
C SER A 104 17.12 -1.85 0.48
N LEU A 105 16.66 -2.78 1.32
CA LEU A 105 17.45 -3.36 2.40
C LEU A 105 18.69 -4.09 1.83
N GLN A 106 18.51 -4.92 0.80
CA GLN A 106 19.61 -5.64 0.16
C GLN A 106 20.63 -4.68 -0.46
N GLN A 107 20.17 -3.60 -1.11
CA GLN A 107 21.05 -2.55 -1.64
C GLN A 107 21.82 -1.84 -0.54
N THR A 108 21.16 -1.54 0.58
CA THR A 108 21.76 -0.83 1.73
C THR A 108 22.84 -1.66 2.42
N LEU A 109 22.63 -2.97 2.53
CA LEU A 109 23.61 -3.89 3.13
C LEU A 109 24.83 -4.06 2.22
N GLY A 110 24.66 -4.04 0.90
CA GLY A 110 25.74 -4.30 -0.07
C GLY A 110 26.21 -5.76 -0.12
N GLU A 111 25.76 -6.58 0.83
CA GLU A 111 26.04 -8.00 0.95
C GLU A 111 24.76 -8.77 1.38
N PRO A 112 24.73 -10.11 1.24
CA PRO A 112 23.60 -10.90 1.71
C PRO A 112 23.34 -10.67 3.21
N PRO A 113 22.07 -10.52 3.63
CA PRO A 113 21.76 -10.39 5.05
C PRO A 113 22.24 -11.61 5.86
N PRO A 114 22.59 -11.44 7.14
CA PRO A 114 22.91 -12.56 8.01
C PRO A 114 21.79 -13.61 7.99
N LEU A 115 22.16 -14.90 7.97
CA LEU A 115 21.18 -16.00 7.90
C LEU A 115 20.01 -15.88 8.90
N PRO A 116 20.21 -15.49 10.18
CA PRO A 116 19.09 -15.28 11.10
C PRO A 116 18.07 -14.24 10.62
N LEU A 117 18.52 -13.17 9.96
CA LEU A 117 17.64 -12.16 9.39
C LEU A 117 16.88 -12.75 8.19
N VAL A 118 17.55 -13.50 7.32
CA VAL A 118 16.91 -14.17 6.17
C VAL A 118 15.79 -15.10 6.64
N PHE A 119 16.06 -15.96 7.63
CA PHE A 119 15.04 -16.87 8.18
C PHE A 119 13.85 -16.11 8.75
N ARG A 120 14.09 -15.02 9.49
CA ARG A 120 13.01 -14.18 10.03
C ARG A 120 12.16 -13.56 8.92
N LEU A 121 12.78 -12.99 7.89
CA LEU A 121 12.08 -12.36 6.77
C LEU A 121 11.24 -13.39 6.00
N VAL A 122 11.83 -14.52 5.62
CA VAL A 122 11.13 -15.58 4.90
C VAL A 122 9.96 -16.14 5.71
N HIS A 123 10.15 -16.35 7.02
CA HIS A 123 9.08 -16.81 7.90
C HIS A 123 7.92 -15.81 7.96
N GLN A 124 8.20 -14.50 8.10
CA GLN A 124 7.16 -13.47 8.12
C GLN A 124 6.42 -13.36 6.79
N VAL A 125 7.14 -13.41 5.66
CA VAL A 125 6.53 -13.44 4.32
C VAL A 125 5.64 -14.67 4.16
N ALA A 126 6.10 -15.86 4.59
CA ALA A 126 5.31 -17.08 4.55
C ALA A 126 4.04 -16.99 5.39
N LEU A 127 4.08 -16.36 6.57
CA LEU A 127 2.89 -16.10 7.39
C LEU A 127 1.89 -15.15 6.69
N GLY A 128 2.38 -14.12 6.00
CA GLY A 128 1.55 -13.21 5.20
C GLY A 128 0.86 -13.93 4.05
N ILE A 129 1.61 -14.73 3.28
CA ILE A 129 1.05 -15.55 2.19
C ILE A 129 0.06 -16.59 2.70
N ASN A 130 0.38 -17.29 3.80
CA ASN A 130 -0.52 -18.24 4.41
C ASN A 130 -1.84 -17.59 4.84
N TYR A 131 -1.76 -16.39 5.42
CA TYR A 131 -2.94 -15.60 5.75
C TYR A 131 -3.80 -15.30 4.51
N LEU A 132 -3.21 -14.78 3.42
CA LEU A 132 -3.94 -14.48 2.18
C LEU A 132 -4.62 -15.73 1.59
N HIS A 133 -3.93 -16.87 1.63
CA HIS A 133 -4.47 -18.15 1.16
C HIS A 133 -5.59 -18.71 2.06
N SER A 134 -5.61 -18.32 3.34
CA SER A 134 -6.64 -18.76 4.29
C SER A 134 -7.98 -18.01 4.16
N LEU A 135 -7.99 -16.87 3.44
CA LEU A 135 -9.19 -16.09 3.18
C LEU A 135 -10.21 -16.85 2.33
N LYS A 136 -11.46 -16.39 2.33
CA LYS A 136 -12.56 -16.97 1.54
C LYS A 136 -13.27 -15.86 0.73
N PRO A 137 -13.09 -15.81 -0.60
CA PRO A 137 -12.22 -16.68 -1.41
C PRO A 137 -10.73 -16.48 -1.10
N ALA A 138 -9.91 -17.48 -1.38
CA ALA A 138 -8.47 -17.39 -1.20
C ALA A 138 -7.88 -16.33 -2.13
N VAL A 139 -6.96 -15.50 -1.61
CA VAL A 139 -6.32 -14.44 -2.37
C VAL A 139 -4.94 -14.91 -2.83
N LEU A 140 -4.73 -14.94 -4.15
CA LEU A 140 -3.42 -15.23 -4.73
C LEU A 140 -2.66 -13.92 -4.94
N HIS A 141 -1.42 -13.83 -4.45
CA HIS A 141 -0.62 -12.60 -4.58
C HIS A 141 -0.18 -12.32 -6.03
N LEU A 142 0.21 -13.36 -6.79
CA LEU A 142 0.58 -13.32 -8.22
C LEU A 142 1.78 -12.44 -8.62
N ASP A 143 2.40 -11.72 -7.69
CA ASP A 143 3.53 -10.80 -7.95
C ASP A 143 4.42 -10.65 -6.69
N LEU A 144 4.71 -11.76 -6.00
CA LEU A 144 5.52 -11.74 -4.78
C LEU A 144 7.01 -11.60 -5.15
N LYS A 145 7.60 -10.48 -4.75
CA LYS A 145 8.98 -10.08 -5.08
C LYS A 145 9.54 -9.14 -4.00
N PRO A 146 10.86 -8.93 -3.93
CA PRO A 146 11.47 -8.17 -2.84
C PRO A 146 11.29 -6.65 -2.92
N ASN A 147 10.77 -6.10 -4.02
CA ASN A 147 10.64 -4.65 -4.26
C ASN A 147 9.22 -4.11 -4.02
#